data_AF-H1Q504-F1
#
_entry.id   AF-H1Q504-F1
#
_cell.length_a   1.000
_cell.length_b   1.000
_cell.length_c   1.000
_cell.angle_alpha   90.00
_cell.angle_beta   90.00
_cell.angle_gamma   90.00
#
_symmetry.space_group_name_H-M   'P 1'
#
loop_
_entity.id
_entity.type
_entity.pdbx_description
1 polymer ?
#
loop_
_entity_poly.entity_id
_entity_poly.type
_entity_poly.pdbx_seq_one_letter_code
_entity_poly.pdbx_strand_id
1 'polypeptide(L)'
;MVKQKIISSTVNVAEIDNLDVNHLNNGAHYQFIKDVSTRIATETALVANPVVKAAAERLANALKEEDRCLVLSQKNLSTDDIRELDIERDKLFAGYRSAVKGFLRMPVADVAQAAKELAQHLKDYSINPHMQLERETALIANLIDDCETKFAAQVARLGIQPYVAALKTANTKLESLIHSRTDSDSTRILGALRIARRESDSAYFYLIKVANAFPIFVNQSDAAAFIDYMNELIKRYKEQVLTARKKKSDGNDPKKPGGGGKKPSDPKKPSDGKKPDDPKKPDDPKKPGGGGDTPKPGREEDPGEDQV
;
A
#
# COMPACT_ATOMS: atom_id res chain seq x y z
N MET A 1 -7.36 -63.04 -41.77
CA MET A 1 -7.61 -61.81 -40.99
C MET A 1 -7.41 -62.11 -39.51
N VAL A 2 -6.35 -61.58 -38.90
CA VAL A 2 -6.19 -61.64 -37.44
C VAL A 2 -7.02 -60.52 -36.83
N LYS A 3 -8.00 -60.84 -35.98
CA LYS A 3 -8.76 -59.81 -35.26
C LYS A 3 -7.87 -59.19 -34.19
N GLN A 4 -7.41 -57.97 -34.43
CA GLN A 4 -6.64 -57.19 -33.47
C GLN A 4 -7.56 -56.85 -32.28
N LYS A 5 -7.28 -57.47 -31.12
CA LYS A 5 -8.03 -57.22 -29.89
C LYS A 5 -7.68 -55.82 -29.40
N ILE A 6 -8.56 -54.85 -29.65
CA ILE A 6 -8.45 -53.52 -29.05
C ILE A 6 -8.65 -53.69 -27.55
N ILE A 7 -7.55 -53.70 -26.80
CA ILE A 7 -7.57 -53.63 -25.34
C ILE A 7 -7.85 -52.17 -25.01
N SER A 8 -9.11 -51.84 -24.72
CA SER A 8 -9.47 -50.57 -24.10
C SER A 8 -9.08 -50.63 -22.63
N SER A 9 -7.79 -50.45 -22.36
CA SER A 9 -7.28 -50.15 -21.03
C SER A 9 -7.43 -48.65 -20.81
N THR A 10 -8.47 -48.24 -20.09
CA THR A 10 -8.54 -46.89 -19.52
C THR A 10 -7.40 -46.73 -18.53
N VAL A 11 -6.34 -46.05 -18.95
CA VAL A 11 -5.22 -45.71 -18.06
C VAL A 11 -5.72 -44.60 -17.13
N ASN A 12 -6.19 -44.99 -15.94
CA ASN A 12 -6.53 -44.05 -14.88
C ASN A 12 -5.23 -43.48 -14.31
N VAL A 13 -4.69 -42.45 -14.97
CA VAL A 13 -3.64 -41.60 -14.42
C VAL A 13 -4.29 -40.70 -13.37
N ALA A 14 -3.68 -40.59 -12.19
CA ALA A 14 -4.10 -39.58 -11.22
C ALA A 14 -3.78 -38.19 -11.76
N GLU A 15 -4.75 -37.26 -11.71
CA GLU A 15 -4.55 -35.88 -12.17
C GLU A 15 -4.40 -34.94 -10.97
N ILE A 16 -3.70 -33.82 -11.19
CA ILE A 16 -3.67 -32.71 -10.23
C ILE A 16 -5.04 -32.01 -10.22
N ASP A 17 -5.60 -31.90 -9.02
CA ASP A 17 -6.87 -31.27 -8.71
C ASP A 17 -6.88 -29.76 -9.05
N ASN A 18 -8.05 -29.15 -9.24
CA ASN A 18 -8.12 -27.70 -9.45
C ASN A 18 -8.20 -26.91 -8.12
N LEU A 19 -7.59 -25.72 -8.07
CA LEU A 19 -7.67 -24.75 -6.97
C LEU A 19 -8.07 -23.36 -7.48
N ASP A 20 -9.03 -22.72 -6.81
CA ASP A 20 -9.41 -21.33 -7.09
C ASP A 20 -8.42 -20.34 -6.46
N VAL A 21 -7.29 -20.18 -7.14
CA VAL A 21 -6.18 -19.28 -6.77
C VAL A 21 -6.58 -17.80 -6.74
N ASN A 22 -7.58 -17.38 -7.52
CA ASN A 22 -8.08 -16.00 -7.54
C ASN A 22 -8.63 -15.57 -6.17
N HIS A 23 -9.29 -16.49 -5.46
CA HIS A 23 -9.90 -16.21 -4.16
C HIS A 23 -8.94 -16.25 -2.98
N LEU A 24 -7.67 -16.63 -3.20
CA LEU A 24 -6.60 -16.52 -2.20
C LEU A 24 -6.24 -15.04 -1.95
N ASN A 25 -6.03 -14.71 -0.67
CA ASN A 25 -5.41 -13.42 -0.31
C ASN A 25 -3.93 -13.40 -0.76
N ASN A 26 -3.32 -12.23 -0.89
CA ASN A 26 -2.00 -12.09 -1.51
C ASN A 26 -0.91 -12.93 -0.82
N GLY A 27 -0.89 -13.01 0.51
CA GLY A 27 0.10 -13.82 1.24
C GLY A 27 -0.11 -15.32 1.05
N ALA A 28 -1.36 -15.79 1.11
CA ALA A 28 -1.68 -17.20 0.87
C ALA A 28 -1.47 -17.61 -0.59
N HIS A 29 -1.73 -16.71 -1.53
CA HIS A 29 -1.46 -16.90 -2.96
C HIS A 29 0.04 -17.08 -3.20
N TYR A 30 0.86 -16.11 -2.77
CA TYR A 30 2.30 -16.16 -2.89
C TYR A 30 2.88 -17.43 -2.23
N GLN A 31 2.44 -17.77 -1.01
CA GLN A 31 2.92 -18.97 -0.34
C GLN A 31 2.53 -20.26 -1.10
N PHE A 32 1.34 -20.34 -1.67
CA PHE A 32 0.93 -21.48 -2.49
C PHE A 32 1.82 -21.63 -3.73
N ILE A 33 2.01 -20.55 -4.50
CA ILE A 33 2.88 -20.56 -5.69
C ILE A 33 4.34 -20.93 -5.30
N LYS A 34 4.81 -20.44 -4.15
CA LYS A 34 6.13 -20.78 -3.58
C LYS A 34 6.25 -22.25 -3.18
N ASP A 35 5.25 -22.82 -2.53
CA ASP A 35 5.21 -24.24 -2.15
C ASP A 35 5.31 -25.12 -3.42
N VAL A 36 4.50 -24.81 -4.46
CA VAL A 36 4.53 -25.51 -5.77
C VAL A 36 5.88 -25.35 -6.48
N SER A 37 6.41 -24.12 -6.57
CA SER A 37 7.69 -23.84 -7.23
C SER A 37 8.87 -24.49 -6.50
N THR A 38 8.81 -24.61 -5.17
CA THR A 38 9.83 -25.28 -4.36
C THR A 38 9.75 -26.79 -4.58
N ARG A 39 8.54 -27.37 -4.60
CA ARG A 39 8.36 -28.80 -4.84
C ARG A 39 8.88 -29.22 -6.20
N ILE A 40 8.44 -28.58 -7.29
CA ILE A 40 8.83 -29.03 -8.65
C ILE A 40 10.34 -28.98 -8.87
N ALA A 41 11.06 -28.06 -8.22
CA ALA A 41 12.52 -28.00 -8.28
C ALA A 41 13.22 -29.22 -7.64
N THR A 42 12.54 -29.96 -6.76
CA THR A 42 13.06 -31.21 -6.16
C THR A 42 12.75 -32.46 -6.98
N GLU A 43 11.84 -32.37 -7.96
CA GLU A 43 11.37 -33.49 -8.79
C GLU A 43 12.33 -33.77 -9.96
N THR A 44 13.55 -34.21 -9.64
CA THR A 44 14.67 -34.37 -10.59
C THR A 44 14.32 -35.18 -11.84
N ALA A 45 13.49 -36.23 -11.72
CA ALA A 45 13.03 -37.03 -12.84
C ALA A 45 12.10 -36.27 -13.80
N LEU A 46 11.22 -35.40 -13.26
CA LEU A 46 10.33 -34.57 -14.08
C LEU A 46 11.13 -33.44 -14.74
N VAL A 47 11.95 -32.70 -13.98
CA VAL A 47 12.72 -31.55 -14.50
C VAL A 47 13.91 -31.94 -15.38
N ALA A 48 14.21 -33.24 -15.51
CA ALA A 48 15.08 -33.75 -16.58
C ALA A 48 14.43 -33.59 -17.98
N ASN A 49 13.10 -33.55 -18.06
CA ASN A 49 12.40 -33.27 -19.31
C ASN A 49 12.42 -31.74 -19.62
N PRO A 50 12.87 -31.33 -20.82
CA PRO A 50 12.98 -29.90 -21.16
C PRO A 50 11.68 -29.09 -21.07
N VAL A 51 10.52 -29.71 -21.32
CA VAL A 51 9.21 -29.02 -21.28
C VAL A 51 8.78 -28.77 -19.84
N VAL A 52 8.97 -29.76 -18.95
CA VAL A 52 8.75 -29.55 -17.51
C VAL A 52 9.72 -28.51 -16.97
N LYS A 53 11.00 -28.61 -17.31
CA LYS A 53 12.03 -27.67 -16.86
C LYS A 53 11.66 -26.23 -17.23
N ALA A 54 11.29 -25.98 -18.49
CA ALA A 54 10.85 -24.67 -18.94
C ALA A 54 9.57 -24.18 -18.22
N ALA A 55 8.63 -25.08 -17.90
CA ALA A 55 7.45 -24.74 -17.11
C ALA A 55 7.79 -24.37 -15.66
N ALA A 56 8.70 -25.10 -15.02
CA ALA A 56 9.19 -24.83 -13.67
C ALA A 56 10.00 -23.52 -13.60
N GLU A 57 10.87 -23.26 -14.58
CA GLU A 57 11.61 -22.00 -14.71
C GLU A 57 10.68 -20.80 -14.94
N ARG A 58 9.63 -20.96 -15.75
CA ARG A 58 8.58 -19.94 -15.93
C ARG A 58 7.87 -19.62 -14.63
N LEU A 59 7.49 -20.64 -13.85
CA LEU A 59 6.85 -20.46 -12.54
C LEU A 59 7.78 -19.77 -11.54
N ALA A 60 9.04 -20.20 -11.46
CA ALA A 60 10.03 -19.60 -10.57
C ALA A 60 10.32 -18.13 -10.91
N ASN A 61 10.27 -17.75 -12.19
CA ASN A 61 10.46 -16.36 -12.61
C ASN A 61 9.21 -15.50 -12.34
N ALA A 62 8.00 -16.03 -12.57
CA ALA A 62 6.76 -15.35 -12.19
C ALA A 62 6.68 -15.11 -10.66
N LEU A 63 7.04 -16.12 -9.86
CA LEU A 63 7.09 -16.03 -8.40
C LEU A 63 8.05 -14.94 -7.90
N LYS A 64 9.23 -14.78 -8.51
CA LYS A 64 10.19 -13.70 -8.17
C LYS A 64 9.59 -12.31 -8.41
N GLU A 65 8.87 -12.13 -9.51
CA GLU A 65 8.23 -10.86 -9.82
C GLU A 65 7.00 -10.59 -8.93
N GLU A 66 6.26 -11.65 -8.55
CA GLU A 66 5.21 -11.54 -7.54
C GLU A 66 5.78 -11.17 -6.17
N ASP A 67 6.90 -11.76 -5.73
CA ASP A 67 7.60 -11.41 -4.48
C ASP A 67 7.95 -9.91 -4.44
N ARG A 68 8.61 -9.43 -5.51
CA ARG A 68 9.00 -8.03 -5.69
C ARG A 68 7.78 -7.11 -5.64
N CYS A 69 6.71 -7.45 -6.36
CA CYS A 69 5.48 -6.68 -6.37
C CYS A 69 4.71 -6.77 -5.04
N LEU A 70 4.82 -7.88 -4.30
CA LEU A 70 4.16 -8.07 -3.01
C LEU A 70 4.78 -7.17 -1.96
N VAL A 71 6.12 -7.11 -1.89
CA VAL A 71 6.85 -6.18 -1.02
C VAL A 71 6.46 -4.72 -1.32
N LEU A 72 6.47 -4.31 -2.59
CA LEU A 72 6.06 -2.96 -3.02
C LEU A 72 4.57 -2.63 -2.80
N SER A 73 3.73 -3.63 -2.51
CA SER A 73 2.28 -3.45 -2.26
C SER A 73 1.91 -3.35 -0.78
N GLN A 74 2.82 -3.76 0.11
CA GLN A 74 2.58 -3.68 1.55
C GLN A 74 2.54 -2.20 1.95
N LYS A 75 1.78 -1.88 3.01
CA LYS A 75 1.73 -0.51 3.52
C LYS A 75 3.16 -0.03 3.80
N ASN A 76 3.54 1.07 3.16
CA ASN A 76 4.83 1.73 3.38
C ASN A 76 5.00 2.04 4.87
N LEU A 77 5.81 1.25 5.56
CA LEU A 77 6.30 1.52 6.92
C LEU A 77 6.83 2.96 7.00
N SER A 78 7.52 3.40 5.94
CA SER A 78 8.03 4.76 5.80
C SER A 78 6.97 5.87 5.95
N THR A 79 5.68 5.63 5.73
CA THR A 79 4.65 6.66 5.98
C THR A 79 4.38 6.86 7.47
N ASP A 80 4.32 5.76 8.23
CA ASP A 80 4.15 5.80 9.67
C ASP A 80 5.47 6.25 10.34
N ASP A 81 6.63 5.77 9.87
CA ASP A 81 7.96 6.21 10.32
C ASP A 81 8.20 7.72 10.09
N ILE A 82 7.84 8.25 8.91
CA ILE A 82 7.91 9.69 8.61
C ILE A 82 7.06 10.46 9.61
N ARG A 83 5.85 9.99 9.90
CA ARG A 83 4.93 10.66 10.83
C ARG A 83 5.43 10.63 12.27
N GLU A 84 6.03 9.54 12.72
CA GLU A 84 6.59 9.45 14.07
C GLU A 84 7.81 10.38 14.23
N LEU A 85 8.69 10.45 13.22
CA LEU A 85 9.85 11.34 13.23
C LEU A 85 9.49 12.81 13.07
N ASP A 86 8.45 13.12 12.29
CA ASP A 86 7.85 14.45 12.21
C ASP A 86 7.39 14.92 13.60
N ILE A 87 6.60 14.08 14.30
CA ILE A 87 6.16 14.33 15.67
C ILE A 87 7.33 14.44 16.67
N GLU A 88 8.42 13.69 16.49
CA GLU A 88 9.63 13.80 17.31
C GLU A 88 10.35 15.15 17.09
N ARG A 89 10.59 15.50 15.82
CA ARG A 89 11.18 16.78 15.40
C ARG A 89 10.38 17.97 15.93
N ASP A 90 9.06 17.92 15.84
CA ASP A 90 8.15 18.96 16.35
C ASP A 90 8.31 19.19 17.86
N LYS A 91 8.40 18.10 18.63
CA LYS A 91 8.63 18.15 20.08
C LYS A 91 10.00 18.75 20.41
N LEU A 92 11.04 18.31 19.71
CA LEU A 92 12.39 18.85 19.87
C LEU A 92 12.43 20.35 19.54
N PHE A 93 11.72 20.78 18.49
CA PHE A 93 11.70 22.17 18.07
C PHE A 93 10.86 23.04 19.02
N ALA A 94 9.73 22.53 19.51
CA ALA A 94 8.97 23.15 20.60
C ALA A 94 9.81 23.29 21.88
N GLY A 95 10.63 22.28 22.21
CA GLY A 95 11.60 22.31 23.30
C GLY A 95 12.65 23.41 23.12
N TYR A 96 13.31 23.47 21.96
CA TYR A 96 14.27 24.52 21.60
C TYR A 96 13.66 25.93 21.73
N ARG A 97 12.50 26.18 21.11
CA ARG A 97 11.80 27.47 21.22
C ARG A 97 11.48 27.84 22.68
N SER A 98 11.11 26.86 23.50
CA SER A 98 10.76 27.06 24.90
C SER A 98 11.99 27.36 25.77
N ALA A 99 13.11 26.67 25.53
CA ALA A 99 14.38 26.94 26.19
C ALA A 99 14.86 28.37 25.91
N VAL A 100 14.93 28.78 24.64
CA VAL A 100 15.31 30.15 24.25
C VAL A 100 14.41 31.19 24.92
N LYS A 101 13.09 30.98 24.94
CA LYS A 101 12.14 31.88 25.64
C LYS A 101 12.38 31.95 27.15
N GLY A 102 12.74 30.84 27.79
CA GLY A 102 13.06 30.79 29.22
C GLY A 102 14.22 31.70 29.61
N PHE A 103 15.24 31.81 28.76
CA PHE A 103 16.43 32.62 29.04
C PHE A 103 16.24 34.13 28.81
N LEU A 104 15.14 34.59 28.19
CA LEU A 104 14.89 36.01 27.87
C LEU A 104 14.87 36.97 29.06
N ARG A 105 14.63 36.46 30.28
CA ARG A 105 14.53 37.24 31.53
C ARG A 105 15.56 36.82 32.57
N MET A 106 16.69 36.25 32.15
CA MET A 106 17.77 35.91 33.07
C MET A 106 18.32 37.16 33.76
N PRO A 107 18.73 37.07 35.04
CA PRO A 107 19.45 38.15 35.73
C PRO A 107 20.87 38.34 35.18
N VAL A 108 21.42 37.35 34.47
CA VAL A 108 22.73 37.43 33.81
C VAL A 108 22.54 38.06 32.42
N ALA A 109 23.07 39.27 32.24
CA ALA A 109 22.74 40.12 31.09
C ALA A 109 23.23 39.58 29.74
N ASP A 110 24.38 38.89 29.71
CA ASP A 110 24.93 38.26 28.50
C ASP A 110 24.08 37.07 28.03
N VAL A 111 23.62 36.22 28.96
CA VAL A 111 22.67 35.13 28.68
C VAL A 111 21.34 35.68 28.18
N ALA A 112 20.80 36.72 28.83
CA ALA A 112 19.56 37.36 28.40
C ALA A 112 19.68 38.02 27.02
N GLN A 113 20.85 38.57 26.66
CA GLN A 113 21.10 39.14 25.34
C GLN A 113 21.21 38.07 24.25
N ALA A 114 21.99 37.01 24.49
CA ALA A 114 22.08 35.86 23.59
C ALA A 114 20.70 35.21 23.35
N ALA A 115 19.85 35.14 24.38
CA ALA A 115 18.48 34.66 24.26
C ALA A 115 17.59 35.56 23.39
N LYS A 116 17.75 36.88 23.43
CA LYS A 116 17.00 37.82 22.56
C LYS A 116 17.38 37.65 21.09
N GLU A 117 18.67 37.49 20.80
CA GLU A 117 19.17 37.29 19.44
C GLU A 117 18.60 35.99 18.84
N LEU A 118 18.68 34.88 19.57
CA LEU A 118 18.08 33.61 19.16
C LEU A 118 16.55 33.66 19.07
N ALA A 119 15.87 34.42 19.94
CA ALA A 119 14.42 34.59 19.88
C ALA A 119 13.97 35.42 18.66
N GLN A 120 14.79 36.39 18.22
CA GLN A 120 14.55 37.14 17.00
C GLN A 120 14.81 36.26 15.77
N HIS A 121 15.91 35.51 15.74
CA HIS A 121 16.22 34.53 14.68
C HIS A 121 15.08 33.50 14.50
N LEU A 122 14.57 32.93 15.59
CA LEU A 122 13.38 32.07 15.58
C LEU A 122 12.13 32.72 14.99
N LYS A 123 11.97 34.04 15.17
CA LYS A 123 10.85 34.82 14.63
C LYS A 123 11.04 35.09 13.14
N ASP A 124 12.26 35.40 12.71
CA ASP A 124 12.59 35.65 11.30
C ASP A 124 12.32 34.42 10.42
N TYR A 125 12.65 33.23 10.93
CA TYR A 125 12.33 31.95 10.27
C TYR A 125 10.83 31.61 10.27
N SER A 126 10.05 32.09 11.26
CA SER A 126 8.58 31.92 11.35
C SER A 126 8.08 30.48 11.12
N ILE A 127 8.84 29.47 11.57
CA ILE A 127 8.51 28.06 11.32
C ILE A 127 7.28 27.64 12.14
N ASN A 128 6.23 27.25 11.42
CA ASN A 128 4.99 26.63 11.91
C ASN A 128 5.04 25.10 11.63
N PRO A 129 4.95 24.21 12.64
CA PRO A 129 4.98 22.75 12.46
C PRO A 129 3.75 22.14 11.78
N HIS A 130 2.82 22.98 11.31
CA HIS A 130 1.66 22.56 10.53
C HIS A 130 1.72 23.08 9.09
N MET A 131 2.92 23.45 8.61
CA MET A 131 3.15 23.78 7.20
C MET A 131 3.45 22.52 6.37
N GLN A 132 3.76 22.70 5.09
CA GLN A 132 4.22 21.60 4.25
C GLN A 132 5.52 20.98 4.77
N LEU A 133 5.54 19.65 4.90
CA LEU A 133 6.65 18.85 5.45
C LEU A 133 8.01 19.18 4.82
N GLU A 134 8.10 19.23 3.49
CA GLU A 134 9.36 19.52 2.79
C GLU A 134 9.84 20.96 3.04
N ARG A 135 8.91 21.92 3.10
CA ARG A 135 9.22 23.33 3.42
C ARG A 135 9.74 23.48 4.85
N GLU A 136 9.12 22.79 5.81
CA GLU A 136 9.60 22.81 7.18
C GLU A 136 10.97 22.16 7.31
N THR A 137 11.18 21.01 6.66
CA THR A 137 12.47 20.29 6.68
C THR A 137 13.62 21.17 6.21
N ALA A 138 13.42 21.93 5.12
CA ALA A 138 14.40 22.90 4.63
C ALA A 138 14.60 24.10 5.57
N LEU A 139 13.53 24.64 6.17
CA LEU A 139 13.66 25.77 7.11
C LEU A 139 14.34 25.35 8.43
N ILE A 140 14.07 24.14 8.94
CA ILE A 140 14.73 23.59 10.13
C ILE A 140 16.20 23.30 9.84
N ALA A 141 16.56 22.77 8.66
CA ALA A 141 17.97 22.60 8.26
C ALA A 141 18.73 23.93 8.29
N ASN A 142 18.19 24.96 7.61
CA ASN A 142 18.79 26.30 7.59
C ASN A 142 18.88 26.94 9.00
N LEU A 143 17.87 26.73 9.86
CA LEU A 143 17.89 27.18 11.26
C LEU A 143 19.03 26.51 12.05
N ILE A 144 19.25 25.21 11.84
CA ILE A 144 20.30 24.43 12.49
C ILE A 144 21.68 24.90 12.02
N ASP A 145 21.88 25.09 10.72
CA ASP A 145 23.14 25.57 10.15
C ASP A 145 23.48 26.97 10.70
N ASP A 146 22.49 27.87 10.81
CA ASP A 146 22.65 29.16 11.47
C ASP A 146 23.00 29.03 12.96
N CYS A 147 22.42 28.05 13.67
CA CYS A 147 22.72 27.76 15.07
C CYS A 147 24.14 27.20 15.29
N GLU A 148 24.63 26.39 14.35
CA GLU A 148 25.99 25.82 14.38
C GLU A 148 27.06 26.79 13.88
N THR A 149 26.68 27.82 13.11
CA THR A 149 27.61 28.81 12.53
C THR A 149 27.43 30.20 13.14
N LYS A 150 26.45 30.98 12.64
CA LYS A 150 26.23 32.40 12.97
C LYS A 150 25.92 32.64 14.44
N PHE A 151 25.21 31.70 15.09
CA PHE A 151 24.75 31.81 16.48
C PHE A 151 25.40 30.80 17.44
N ALA A 152 26.50 30.15 17.04
CA ALA A 152 27.16 29.11 17.83
C ALA A 152 27.54 29.59 19.25
N ALA A 153 27.99 30.84 19.38
CA ALA A 153 28.33 31.44 20.66
C ALA A 153 27.11 31.63 21.58
N GLN A 154 25.96 32.01 21.02
CA GLN A 154 24.69 32.19 21.73
C GLN A 154 24.10 30.85 22.14
N VAL A 155 24.10 29.86 21.24
CA VAL A 155 23.68 28.47 21.54
C VAL A 155 24.52 27.90 22.68
N ALA A 156 25.85 28.11 22.65
CA ALA A 156 26.75 27.70 23.71
C ALA A 156 26.54 28.47 25.02
N ARG A 157 26.23 29.77 24.96
CA ARG A 157 25.92 30.60 26.13
C ARG A 157 24.69 30.13 26.90
N LEU A 158 23.69 29.61 26.19
CA LEU A 158 22.45 29.09 26.76
C LEU A 158 22.51 27.60 27.12
N GLY A 159 23.56 26.88 26.73
CA GLY A 159 23.69 25.43 26.97
C GLY A 159 22.71 24.57 26.17
N ILE A 160 22.16 25.09 25.06
CA ILE A 160 21.09 24.45 24.28
C ILE A 160 21.60 23.65 23.06
N GLN A 161 22.91 23.43 22.95
CA GLN A 161 23.51 22.52 21.95
C GLN A 161 22.80 21.16 21.84
N PRO A 162 22.35 20.50 22.95
CA PRO A 162 21.66 19.21 22.85
C PRO A 162 20.37 19.27 22.02
N TYR A 163 19.63 20.38 22.05
CA TYR A 163 18.46 20.56 21.20
C TYR A 163 18.84 20.71 19.73
N VAL A 164 19.89 21.47 19.41
CA VAL A 164 20.36 21.67 18.03
C VAL A 164 20.84 20.34 17.43
N ALA A 165 21.63 19.57 18.19
CA ALA A 165 22.13 18.25 17.76
C ALA A 165 20.99 17.22 17.58
N ALA A 166 20.02 17.19 18.50
CA ALA A 166 18.86 16.30 18.38
C ALA A 166 17.97 16.69 17.19
N LEU A 167 17.74 17.99 16.98
CA LEU A 167 17.01 18.51 15.81
C LEU A 167 17.68 18.14 14.50
N LYS A 168 19.01 18.26 14.41
CA LYS A 168 19.79 17.84 13.24
C LYS A 168 19.62 16.35 12.95
N THR A 169 19.76 15.52 13.98
CA THR A 169 19.57 14.07 13.85
C THR A 169 18.16 13.72 13.36
N ALA A 170 17.12 14.32 13.95
CA ALA A 170 15.73 14.08 13.55
C ALA A 170 15.44 14.58 12.13
N ASN A 171 15.88 15.80 11.78
CA ASN A 171 15.60 16.43 10.49
C ASN A 171 16.29 15.71 9.33
N THR A 172 17.58 15.36 9.47
CA THR A 172 18.31 14.59 8.43
C THR A 172 17.74 13.18 8.25
N LYS A 173 17.28 12.53 9.34
CA LYS A 173 16.62 11.22 9.24
C LYS A 173 15.26 11.31 8.53
N LEU A 174 14.46 12.34 8.86
CA LEU A 174 13.18 12.62 8.21
C LEU A 174 13.36 12.93 6.72
N GLU A 175 14.32 13.80 6.37
CA GLU A 175 14.70 14.12 4.99
C GLU A 175 15.11 12.87 4.20
N SER A 176 15.92 11.99 4.80
CA SER A 176 16.33 10.72 4.18
C SER A 176 15.14 9.79 3.89
N LEU A 177 14.15 9.73 4.78
CA LEU A 177 12.93 8.95 4.54
C LEU A 177 12.02 9.57 3.48
N ILE A 178 11.91 10.90 3.41
CA ILE A 178 11.14 11.59 2.37
C ILE A 178 11.73 11.28 0.98
N HIS A 179 13.06 11.32 0.85
CA HIS A 179 13.75 10.92 -0.39
C HIS A 179 13.52 9.43 -0.69
N SER A 180 13.77 8.53 0.26
CA SER A 180 13.56 7.08 0.08
C SER A 180 12.11 6.71 -0.28
N ARG A 181 11.12 7.41 0.28
CA ARG A 181 9.71 7.28 -0.11
C ARG A 181 9.49 7.72 -1.56
N THR A 182 10.08 8.84 -1.97
CA THR A 182 9.99 9.37 -3.33
C THR A 182 10.62 8.42 -4.35
N ASP A 183 11.77 7.85 -4.04
CA ASP A 183 12.42 6.81 -4.88
C ASP A 183 11.53 5.56 -4.99
N SER A 184 10.97 5.11 -3.86
CA SER A 184 10.06 3.96 -3.81
C SER A 184 8.78 4.19 -4.62
N ASP A 185 8.18 5.38 -4.52
CA ASP A 185 7.00 5.77 -5.29
C ASP A 185 7.32 5.96 -6.79
N SER A 186 8.52 6.44 -7.15
CA SER A 186 8.93 6.63 -8.55
C SER A 186 8.97 5.31 -9.34
N THR A 187 9.23 4.19 -8.67
CA THR A 187 9.28 2.85 -9.27
C THR A 187 7.95 2.08 -9.11
N ARG A 188 6.95 2.66 -8.45
CA ARG A 188 5.70 1.98 -8.08
C ARG A 188 4.66 1.99 -9.22
N ILE A 189 4.63 0.91 -9.99
CA ILE A 189 3.59 0.67 -11.00
C ILE A 189 2.24 0.33 -10.33
N LEU A 190 1.21 1.13 -10.58
CA LEU A 190 -0.13 0.89 -10.03
C LEU A 190 -0.71 -0.44 -10.51
N GLY A 191 -1.08 -1.30 -9.57
CA GLY A 191 -1.63 -2.63 -9.86
C GLY A 191 -0.59 -3.67 -10.28
N ALA A 192 0.72 -3.40 -10.13
CA ALA A 192 1.80 -4.35 -10.45
C ALA A 192 1.58 -5.74 -9.85
N LEU A 193 1.26 -5.84 -8.55
CA LEU A 193 0.97 -7.13 -7.90
C LEU A 193 -0.21 -7.87 -8.54
N ARG A 194 -1.25 -7.17 -9.01
CA ARG A 194 -2.38 -7.81 -9.70
C ARG A 194 -1.96 -8.37 -11.07
N ILE A 195 -0.98 -7.74 -11.72
CA ILE A 195 -0.39 -8.23 -12.98
C ILE A 195 0.50 -9.44 -12.67
N ALA A 196 1.44 -9.31 -11.72
CA ALA A 196 2.35 -10.37 -11.33
C ALA A 196 1.61 -11.65 -10.87
N ARG A 197 0.55 -11.53 -10.05
CA ARG A 197 -0.31 -12.66 -9.67
C ARG A 197 -0.90 -13.39 -10.88
N ARG A 198 -1.36 -12.66 -11.91
CA ARG A 198 -1.91 -13.28 -13.14
C ARG A 198 -0.86 -14.03 -13.94
N GLU A 199 0.39 -13.56 -13.93
CA GLU A 199 1.51 -14.28 -14.56
C GLU A 199 1.89 -15.53 -13.75
N SER A 200 1.89 -15.46 -12.42
CA SER A 200 2.02 -16.63 -11.54
C SER A 200 0.90 -17.66 -11.79
N ASP A 201 -0.36 -17.22 -11.84
CA ASP A 201 -1.51 -18.07 -12.18
C ASP A 201 -1.32 -18.75 -13.55
N SER A 202 -0.94 -17.99 -14.58
CA SER A 202 -0.70 -18.49 -15.94
C SER A 202 0.45 -19.50 -15.99
N ALA A 203 1.53 -19.26 -15.26
CA ALA A 203 2.65 -20.19 -15.14
C ALA A 203 2.28 -21.46 -14.35
N TYR A 204 1.52 -21.32 -13.28
CA TYR A 204 1.03 -22.42 -12.45
C TYR A 204 0.10 -23.35 -13.23
N PHE A 205 -0.93 -22.81 -13.90
CA PHE A 205 -1.83 -23.60 -14.73
C PHE A 205 -1.12 -24.23 -15.94
N TYR A 206 -0.06 -23.60 -16.46
CA TYR A 206 0.78 -24.21 -17.49
C TYR A 206 1.59 -25.40 -16.93
N LEU A 207 2.21 -25.25 -15.76
CA LEU A 207 2.94 -26.33 -15.10
C LEU A 207 2.03 -27.53 -14.79
N ILE A 208 0.82 -27.32 -14.27
CA ILE A 208 -0.16 -28.42 -14.04
C ILE A 208 -0.43 -29.19 -15.33
N LYS A 209 -0.72 -28.48 -16.43
CA LYS A 209 -1.01 -29.13 -17.72
C LYS A 209 0.17 -29.98 -18.22
N VAL A 210 1.39 -29.48 -18.06
CA VAL A 210 2.61 -30.23 -18.42
C VAL A 210 2.82 -31.43 -17.49
N ALA A 211 2.58 -31.28 -16.17
CA ALA A 211 2.72 -32.35 -15.19
C ALA A 211 1.67 -33.47 -15.38
N ASN A 212 0.40 -33.14 -15.60
CA ASN A 212 -0.65 -34.12 -15.90
C ASN A 212 -0.43 -34.84 -17.25
N ALA A 213 0.18 -34.16 -18.23
CA ALA A 213 0.52 -34.76 -19.51
C ALA A 213 1.75 -35.68 -19.45
N PHE A 214 2.69 -35.46 -18.51
CA PHE A 214 3.95 -36.19 -18.43
C PHE A 214 3.77 -37.73 -18.32
N PRO A 215 2.89 -38.27 -17.45
CA PRO A 215 2.57 -39.71 -17.41
C PRO A 215 2.16 -40.34 -18.74
N ILE A 216 1.56 -39.56 -19.64
CA ILE A 216 1.00 -40.04 -20.91
C ILE A 216 2.10 -40.18 -21.97
N PHE A 217 3.10 -39.28 -21.96
CA PHE A 217 4.12 -39.16 -23.01
C PHE A 217 5.51 -39.64 -22.61
N VAL A 218 5.80 -39.82 -21.32
CA VAL A 218 7.13 -40.19 -20.82
C VAL A 218 7.05 -41.46 -19.97
N ASN A 219 6.62 -41.34 -18.72
CA ASN A 219 6.54 -42.44 -17.77
C ASN A 219 5.58 -42.10 -16.62
N GLN A 220 4.69 -43.04 -16.26
CA GLN A 220 3.67 -42.82 -15.24
C GLN A 220 4.22 -42.82 -13.81
N SER A 221 5.27 -43.58 -13.51
CA SER A 221 5.81 -43.68 -12.15
C SER A 221 6.37 -42.35 -11.63
N ASP A 222 6.99 -41.57 -12.51
CA ASP A 222 7.92 -40.53 -12.08
C ASP A 222 7.15 -39.29 -11.57
N ALA A 223 5.99 -38.99 -12.15
CA ALA A 223 5.15 -37.87 -11.73
C ALA A 223 4.25 -38.16 -10.51
N ALA A 224 4.07 -39.43 -10.10
CA ALA A 224 3.11 -39.81 -9.08
C ALA A 224 3.34 -39.07 -7.74
N ALA A 225 4.58 -39.03 -7.26
CA ALA A 225 4.93 -38.35 -6.01
C ALA A 225 4.66 -36.84 -6.05
N PHE A 226 4.79 -36.20 -7.22
CA PHE A 226 4.45 -34.79 -7.42
C PHE A 226 2.94 -34.58 -7.40
N ILE A 227 2.18 -35.42 -8.13
CA ILE A 227 0.71 -35.35 -8.23
C ILE A 227 0.07 -35.54 -6.84
N ASP A 228 0.51 -36.53 -6.07
CA ASP A 228 0.00 -36.78 -4.71
C ASP A 228 0.24 -35.58 -3.78
N TYR A 229 1.45 -35.00 -3.82
CA TYR A 229 1.77 -33.80 -3.04
C TYR A 229 0.92 -32.60 -3.45
N MET A 230 0.75 -32.38 -4.76
CA MET A 230 -0.06 -31.29 -5.28
C MET A 230 -1.51 -31.41 -4.83
N ASN A 231 -2.08 -32.61 -4.87
CA ASN A 231 -3.44 -32.87 -4.41
C ASN A 231 -3.61 -32.61 -2.90
N GLU A 232 -2.64 -33.04 -2.09
CA GLU A 232 -2.72 -32.83 -0.64
C GLU A 232 -2.47 -31.36 -0.25
N LEU A 233 -1.62 -30.63 -0.99
CA LEU A 233 -1.46 -29.18 -0.88
C LEU A 233 -2.76 -28.44 -1.25
N ILE A 234 -3.39 -28.80 -2.37
CA ILE A 234 -4.63 -28.18 -2.85
C ILE A 234 -5.78 -28.44 -1.88
N LYS A 235 -5.92 -29.66 -1.38
CA LYS A 235 -6.85 -30.04 -0.30
C LYS A 235 -6.65 -29.17 0.94
N ARG A 236 -5.40 -29.03 1.42
CA ARG A 236 -5.06 -28.16 2.54
C ARG A 236 -5.51 -26.71 2.29
N TYR A 237 -5.27 -26.14 1.10
CA TYR A 237 -5.68 -24.76 0.81
C TYR A 237 -7.20 -24.60 0.67
N LYS A 238 -7.90 -25.60 0.12
CA LYS A 238 -9.38 -25.68 0.13
C LYS A 238 -9.93 -25.65 1.56
N GLU A 239 -9.37 -26.47 2.46
CA GLU A 239 -9.82 -26.65 3.85
C GLU A 239 -9.41 -25.53 4.82
N GLN A 240 -8.20 -24.96 4.67
CA GLN A 240 -7.62 -24.04 5.64
C GLN A 240 -7.71 -22.56 5.21
N VAL A 241 -7.75 -22.28 3.90
CA VAL A 241 -7.72 -20.89 3.38
C VAL A 241 -9.05 -20.49 2.75
N LEU A 242 -9.62 -21.33 1.87
CA LEU A 242 -10.84 -20.99 1.14
C LEU A 242 -12.12 -21.18 1.98
N THR A 243 -12.26 -22.29 2.71
CA THR A 243 -13.47 -22.54 3.54
C THR A 243 -13.44 -21.85 4.90
N ALA A 244 -12.27 -21.47 5.43
CA ALA A 244 -12.18 -20.61 6.62
C ALA A 244 -12.96 -19.28 6.44
N ARG A 245 -13.07 -18.81 5.18
CA ARG A 245 -13.86 -17.64 4.79
C ARG A 245 -15.39 -17.85 4.93
N LYS A 246 -15.88 -19.09 4.89
CA LYS A 246 -17.30 -19.45 5.09
C LYS A 246 -17.73 -19.53 6.56
N LYS A 247 -16.79 -19.73 7.51
CA LYS A 247 -17.09 -19.77 8.96
C LYS A 247 -17.34 -18.40 9.62
N LYS A 248 -17.62 -17.34 8.84
CA LYS A 248 -18.10 -16.03 9.33
C LYS A 248 -19.56 -15.72 8.95
N SER A 249 -20.34 -16.74 8.63
CA SER A 249 -21.81 -16.66 8.59
C SER A 249 -22.42 -17.94 9.18
N ASP A 250 -22.48 -18.01 10.51
CA ASP A 250 -23.52 -18.72 11.25
C ASP A 250 -23.37 -18.37 12.75
N GLY A 251 -24.17 -17.41 13.20
CA GLY A 251 -24.34 -17.10 14.62
C GLY A 251 -25.14 -18.22 15.27
N ASN A 252 -24.44 -19.19 15.86
CA ASN A 252 -25.06 -20.37 16.46
C ASN A 252 -25.59 -20.05 17.86
N ASP A 253 -26.84 -19.59 17.93
CA ASP A 253 -27.58 -19.38 19.18
C ASP A 253 -28.47 -20.62 19.45
N PRO A 254 -28.17 -21.48 20.44
CA PRO A 254 -28.85 -22.76 20.60
C PRO A 254 -30.26 -22.60 21.21
N LYS A 255 -31.28 -22.58 20.34
CA LYS A 255 -32.70 -22.53 20.72
C LYS A 255 -33.13 -23.79 21.50
N LYS A 256 -33.53 -23.61 22.76
CA LYS A 256 -34.23 -24.61 23.57
C LYS A 256 -35.73 -24.68 23.19
N PRO A 257 -36.40 -25.85 23.16
CA PRO A 257 -37.73 -25.98 22.55
C PRO A 257 -38.93 -25.80 23.51
N GLY A 258 -40.04 -25.31 22.95
CA GLY A 258 -41.39 -25.79 23.30
C GLY A 258 -42.39 -24.83 23.97
N GLY A 259 -43.53 -24.59 23.29
CA GLY A 259 -44.84 -24.50 23.95
C GLY A 259 -45.65 -23.18 23.87
N GLY A 260 -46.92 -23.28 23.43
CA GLY A 260 -48.00 -22.38 23.86
C GLY A 260 -48.52 -21.33 22.87
N GLY A 261 -49.38 -21.72 21.93
CA GLY A 261 -49.90 -20.81 20.88
C GLY A 261 -51.02 -19.83 21.24
N LYS A 262 -51.34 -18.95 20.27
CA LYS A 262 -52.71 -18.46 19.97
C LYS A 262 -52.81 -18.02 18.51
N LYS A 263 -54.03 -18.04 17.96
CA LYS A 263 -54.38 -17.86 16.52
C LYS A 263 -54.50 -16.38 16.10
N PRO A 264 -54.58 -16.06 14.78
CA PRO A 264 -54.30 -14.72 14.23
C PRO A 264 -55.53 -13.80 14.10
N SER A 265 -55.26 -12.53 13.79
CA SER A 265 -56.25 -11.54 13.33
C SER A 265 -55.68 -10.57 12.29
N ASP A 266 -56.00 -10.82 11.02
CA ASP A 266 -55.98 -9.84 9.92
C ASP A 266 -57.31 -9.02 9.91
N PRO A 267 -57.51 -8.04 9.00
CA PRO A 267 -56.68 -6.87 8.75
C PRO A 267 -57.53 -5.56 8.74
N LYS A 268 -56.92 -4.36 8.75
CA LYS A 268 -57.66 -3.12 8.39
C LYS A 268 -56.80 -1.99 7.80
N LYS A 269 -57.31 -1.44 6.69
CA LYS A 269 -56.90 -0.26 5.89
C LYS A 269 -58.23 0.47 5.51
N PRO A 270 -58.29 1.63 4.83
CA PRO A 270 -57.42 2.82 4.73
C PRO A 270 -58.15 4.12 5.18
N SER A 271 -57.41 5.25 5.21
CA SER A 271 -57.86 6.63 4.84
C SER A 271 -56.79 7.65 5.28
N ASP A 272 -56.57 8.83 4.70
CA ASP A 272 -56.60 9.41 3.35
C ASP A 272 -56.37 10.92 3.53
N GLY A 273 -55.67 11.59 2.61
CA GLY A 273 -55.36 13.04 2.65
C GLY A 273 -54.12 13.43 3.50
N LYS A 274 -53.28 14.41 3.11
CA LYS A 274 -53.46 15.47 2.09
C LYS A 274 -52.09 16.03 1.61
N LYS A 275 -51.93 16.20 0.30
CA LYS A 275 -51.04 17.16 -0.44
C LYS A 275 -51.99 17.95 -1.39
N PRO A 276 -51.71 19.14 -1.98
CA PRO A 276 -50.42 19.78 -2.36
C PRO A 276 -50.24 21.21 -1.74
N ASP A 277 -49.39 22.15 -2.21
CA ASP A 277 -47.94 22.18 -2.57
C ASP A 277 -47.49 23.66 -2.78
N ASP A 278 -46.19 23.89 -3.07
CA ASP A 278 -45.55 25.13 -3.55
C ASP A 278 -46.31 25.82 -4.71
N PRO A 279 -46.30 27.18 -4.89
CA PRO A 279 -45.06 27.86 -5.35
C PRO A 279 -44.88 29.40 -5.22
N LYS A 280 -43.62 29.81 -5.49
CA LYS A 280 -43.14 30.98 -6.30
C LYS A 280 -42.89 32.39 -5.70
N LYS A 281 -41.80 32.97 -6.26
CA LYS A 281 -41.23 34.34 -6.16
C LYS A 281 -42.04 35.38 -6.98
N PRO A 282 -41.94 36.69 -6.67
CA PRO A 282 -41.07 37.63 -7.44
C PRO A 282 -40.44 38.77 -6.58
N ASP A 283 -40.03 39.93 -7.12
CA ASP A 283 -38.74 40.23 -7.80
C ASP A 283 -38.43 41.78 -7.75
N ASP A 284 -37.36 42.26 -8.41
CA ASP A 284 -36.73 43.62 -8.30
C ASP A 284 -37.55 44.85 -8.78
N PRO A 285 -37.17 46.10 -8.40
CA PRO A 285 -36.44 46.95 -9.38
C PRO A 285 -35.45 48.05 -8.87
N LYS A 286 -34.27 48.11 -9.55
CA LYS A 286 -33.51 49.28 -10.10
C LYS A 286 -32.42 50.09 -9.33
N LYS A 287 -31.50 50.59 -10.18
CA LYS A 287 -30.16 51.21 -9.99
C LYS A 287 -30.18 52.73 -10.37
N PRO A 288 -29.15 53.56 -10.06
CA PRO A 288 -27.99 53.81 -10.96
C PRO A 288 -26.64 54.00 -10.20
N GLY A 289 -25.43 54.03 -10.80
CA GLY A 289 -24.96 53.83 -12.19
C GLY A 289 -23.40 53.93 -12.31
N GLY A 290 -22.85 53.65 -13.51
CA GLY A 290 -21.42 53.76 -13.92
C GLY A 290 -20.67 52.41 -13.90
N GLY A 291 -19.89 51.92 -14.89
CA GLY A 291 -19.21 52.51 -16.06
C GLY A 291 -17.69 52.21 -15.91
N GLY A 292 -16.96 51.55 -16.83
CA GLY A 292 -17.28 50.96 -18.15
C GLY A 292 -16.27 49.86 -18.57
N ASP A 293 -16.28 49.48 -19.86
CA ASP A 293 -15.58 48.32 -20.44
C ASP A 293 -14.05 48.43 -20.60
N THR A 294 -13.34 47.28 -20.63
CA THR A 294 -12.59 46.77 -21.82
C THR A 294 -11.90 45.40 -21.56
N PRO A 295 -11.51 44.62 -22.60
CA PRO A 295 -11.41 43.16 -22.50
C PRO A 295 -9.99 42.55 -22.52
N LYS A 296 -9.97 41.22 -22.37
CA LYS A 296 -8.83 40.30 -22.35
C LYS A 296 -8.25 40.05 -23.77
N PRO A 297 -6.94 40.17 -24.02
CA PRO A 297 -6.32 39.75 -25.27
C PRO A 297 -5.96 38.25 -25.26
N GLY A 298 -5.88 37.66 -26.44
CA GLY A 298 -5.53 36.26 -26.66
C GLY A 298 -4.19 36.06 -27.37
N ARG A 299 -3.80 34.79 -27.46
CA ARG A 299 -2.77 34.17 -28.30
C ARG A 299 -2.43 34.92 -29.60
N GLU A 300 -1.15 35.23 -29.79
CA GLU A 300 -0.51 35.41 -31.10
C GLU A 300 0.59 34.34 -31.28
N GLU A 301 0.95 34.08 -32.54
CA GLU A 301 1.82 32.98 -32.95
C GLU A 301 3.21 33.50 -33.37
N ASP A 302 4.18 32.59 -33.36
CA ASP A 302 5.59 32.79 -33.70
C ASP A 302 5.83 33.01 -35.20
N PRO A 303 6.71 33.96 -35.56
CA PRO A 303 7.55 33.80 -36.75
C PRO A 303 9.03 34.10 -36.47
N GLY A 304 9.83 33.04 -36.28
CA GLY A 304 10.91 32.64 -37.18
C GLY A 304 11.96 33.67 -37.64
N GLU A 305 13.23 33.31 -37.35
CA GLU A 305 14.48 33.73 -38.02
C GLU A 305 14.87 35.22 -38.01
N ASP A 306 16.01 35.53 -37.36
CA ASP A 306 17.19 35.89 -38.16
C ASP A 306 18.54 35.67 -37.42
N GLN A 307 19.63 35.76 -38.20
CA GLN A 307 21.00 35.30 -37.90
C GLN A 307 21.86 36.26 -37.05
N VAL A 308 22.66 35.72 -36.12
CA VAL A 308 24.15 35.66 -36.18
C VAL A 308 24.75 34.69 -35.16
#